data_AF-A0A382AWV9-F1
#
_entry.id   AF-A0A382AWV9-F1
#
_cell.length_a   1.000
_cell.length_b   1.000
_cell.length_c   1.000
_cell.angle_alpha   90.00
_cell.angle_beta   90.00
_cell.angle_gamma   90.00
#
_symmetry.space_group_name_H-M   'P 1'
#
loop_
_entity.id
_entity.type
_entity.pdbx_description
1 polymer ?
#
loop_
_entity_poly.entity_id
_entity_poly.type
_entity_poly.pdbx_seq_one_letter_code
_entity_poly.pdbx_strand_id
1 'polypeptide(L)'
;MASRPVFMPSDNTFTEVNMKTIEFEWVPGLSKVQKMKSVRNLHLAARLNGIDNILEISSKSDVELGISLSAFNLLYFLEDTAVPVECIFQCAKVFEQGGPFEDIKYLSPKEAKRDDRLKSSGNLIGFEFEGLSWELTPETAFYDWIYINAISKQYDLLKKLKNYSAFTDIEFNPVRQKNCQARSVAFLKTLMERGTLDNSLKTQSAF
;
A
#
# COMPACT_ATOMS: atom_id res chain seq x y z
N MET A 1 17.16 12.72 -13.21
CA MET A 1 15.70 12.56 -13.39
C MET A 1 15.27 11.19 -12.92
N ALA A 2 14.07 11.06 -12.37
CA ALA A 2 13.40 9.79 -12.10
C ALA A 2 11.93 9.93 -12.46
N SER A 3 11.25 8.81 -12.65
CA SER A 3 9.82 8.77 -12.93
C SER A 3 9.10 7.96 -11.85
N ARG A 4 7.99 8.49 -11.33
CA ARG A 4 7.16 7.80 -10.33
C ARG A 4 5.69 7.93 -10.69
N PRO A 5 4.88 6.88 -10.42
CA PRO A 5 3.45 6.97 -10.57
C PRO A 5 2.85 7.88 -9.48
N VAL A 6 1.89 8.69 -9.89
CA VAL A 6 0.94 9.36 -9.02
C VAL A 6 -0.41 8.68 -9.23
N PHE A 7 -1.00 8.16 -8.16
CA PHE A 7 -2.26 7.42 -8.20
C PHE A 7 -3.42 8.33 -7.80
N MET A 8 -4.53 8.23 -8.52
CA MET A 8 -5.76 8.97 -8.25
C MET A 8 -6.94 8.00 -8.27
N PRO A 9 -8.03 8.31 -7.55
CA PRO A 9 -9.27 7.55 -7.67
C PRO A 9 -9.75 7.50 -9.13
N SER A 10 -10.44 6.43 -9.49
CA SER A 10 -11.03 6.26 -10.81
C SER A 10 -12.55 6.35 -10.78
N ASP A 11 -13.08 7.17 -11.69
CA ASP A 11 -14.51 7.30 -11.93
C ASP A 11 -15.08 6.14 -12.78
N ASN A 12 -14.23 5.24 -13.29
CA ASN A 12 -14.65 4.10 -14.11
C ASN A 12 -15.42 3.06 -13.28
N THR A 13 -15.90 1.97 -13.89
CA THR A 13 -16.61 0.90 -13.17
C THR A 13 -15.72 -0.26 -12.72
N PHE A 14 -14.46 -0.28 -13.14
CA PHE A 14 -13.51 -1.37 -12.86
C PHE A 14 -12.65 -1.12 -11.61
N THR A 15 -11.91 -2.14 -11.16
CA THR A 15 -10.92 -2.09 -10.06
C THR A 15 -9.64 -1.32 -10.40
N GLU A 16 -9.65 -0.61 -11.54
CA GLU A 16 -8.54 0.23 -11.98
C GLU A 16 -8.50 1.54 -11.19
N VAL A 17 -7.29 2.00 -10.90
CA VAL A 17 -7.03 3.35 -10.39
C VAL A 17 -6.40 4.18 -11.50
N ASN A 18 -6.67 5.48 -11.50
CA ASN A 18 -6.02 6.38 -12.43
C ASN A 18 -4.53 6.51 -12.04
N MET A 19 -3.64 6.38 -13.02
CA MET A 19 -2.19 6.51 -12.81
C MET A 19 -1.63 7.49 -13.82
N LYS A 20 -0.86 8.48 -13.33
CA LYS A 20 -0.03 9.34 -14.18
C LYS A 20 1.42 9.21 -13.76
N THR A 21 2.29 8.79 -14.69
CA THR A 21 3.73 8.79 -14.46
C THR A 21 4.26 10.21 -14.56
N ILE A 22 4.92 10.69 -13.51
CA ILE A 22 5.48 12.03 -13.42
C ILE A 22 7.01 11.93 -13.37
N GLU A 23 7.67 12.65 -14.27
CA GLU A 23 9.11 12.85 -14.23
C GLU A 23 9.47 14.01 -13.31
N PHE A 24 10.53 13.84 -12.52
CA PHE A 24 10.97 14.84 -11.56
C PHE A 24 12.46 14.72 -11.28
N GLU A 25 13.00 15.76 -10.65
CA GLU A 25 14.38 15.75 -10.17
C GLU A 25 14.50 14.90 -8.90
N TRP A 26 15.18 13.77 -9.03
CA TRP A 26 15.50 12.89 -7.90
C TRP A 26 16.71 13.40 -7.14
N VAL A 27 16.55 13.59 -5.83
CA VAL A 27 17.67 13.89 -4.93
C VAL A 27 18.26 12.57 -4.39
N PRO A 28 19.49 12.22 -4.76
CA PRO A 28 20.11 10.98 -4.29
C PRO A 28 20.41 11.04 -2.79
N GLY A 29 20.33 9.87 -2.15
CA GLY A 29 20.68 9.67 -0.75
C GLY A 29 19.60 8.94 0.05
N LEU A 30 20.00 8.46 1.23
CA LEU A 30 19.19 7.59 2.08
C LEU A 30 18.56 8.33 3.28
N SER A 31 18.98 9.57 3.55
CA SER A 31 18.44 10.33 4.68
C SER A 31 16.96 10.69 4.45
N LYS A 32 16.20 10.78 5.54
CA LYS A 32 14.80 11.25 5.50
C LYS A 32 14.69 12.61 4.82
N VAL A 33 15.64 13.52 5.09
CA VAL A 33 15.68 14.86 4.50
C VAL A 33 15.85 14.81 2.97
N GLN A 34 16.76 13.97 2.45
CA GLN A 34 16.95 13.81 1.00
C GLN A 34 15.71 13.20 0.34
N LYS A 35 15.13 12.16 0.94
CA LYS A 35 13.90 11.55 0.44
C LYS A 35 12.74 12.55 0.41
N MET A 36 12.62 13.40 1.43
CA MET A 36 11.60 14.45 1.43
C MET A 36 11.82 15.55 0.40
N LYS A 37 13.08 15.85 0.02
CA LYS A 37 13.32 16.72 -1.13
C LYS A 37 12.80 16.08 -2.42
N SER A 38 13.04 14.79 -2.62
CA SER A 38 12.50 14.04 -3.77
C SER A 38 10.97 14.00 -3.77
N VAL A 39 10.31 13.82 -2.61
CA VAL A 39 8.84 13.92 -2.48
C VAL A 39 8.35 15.30 -2.93
N ARG A 40 8.96 16.38 -2.44
CA ARG A 40 8.57 17.75 -2.80
C ARG A 40 8.74 18.02 -4.29
N ASN A 41 9.83 17.55 -4.88
CA ASN A 41 10.07 17.66 -6.32
C ASN A 41 9.02 16.90 -7.13
N LEU A 42 8.66 15.67 -6.71
CA LEU A 42 7.59 14.89 -7.33
C LEU A 42 6.25 15.61 -7.23
N HIS A 43 5.89 16.10 -6.05
CA HIS A 43 4.62 16.81 -5.83
C HIS A 43 4.56 18.11 -6.64
N LEU A 44 5.66 18.87 -6.71
CA LEU A 44 5.74 20.06 -7.54
C LEU A 44 5.51 19.73 -9.02
N ALA A 45 6.21 18.72 -9.55
CA ALA A 45 6.06 18.28 -10.94
C ALA A 45 4.63 17.77 -11.23
N ALA A 46 4.01 17.08 -10.27
CA ALA A 46 2.62 16.62 -10.38
C ALA A 46 1.62 17.78 -10.41
N ARG A 47 1.80 18.83 -9.59
CA ARG A 47 0.97 20.05 -9.62
C ARG A 47 1.09 20.80 -10.94
N LEU A 48 2.31 20.91 -11.49
CA LEU A 48 2.53 21.46 -12.83
C LEU A 48 1.83 20.63 -13.94
N ASN A 49 1.44 19.40 -13.62
CA ASN A 49 0.70 18.47 -14.47
C ASN A 49 -0.80 18.42 -14.16
N GLY A 50 -1.32 19.39 -13.37
CA GLY A 50 -2.73 19.52 -13.01
C GLY A 50 -3.20 18.59 -11.89
N ILE A 51 -2.28 17.99 -11.12
CA ILE A 51 -2.62 17.11 -10.00
C ILE A 51 -2.34 17.84 -8.68
N ASP A 52 -3.40 18.14 -7.94
CA ASP A 52 -3.34 18.81 -6.64
C ASP A 52 -3.74 17.90 -5.47
N ASN A 53 -3.65 18.45 -4.25
CA ASN A 53 -3.99 17.78 -2.98
C ASN A 53 -3.39 16.36 -2.89
N ILE A 54 -2.07 16.29 -3.07
CA ILE A 54 -1.30 15.04 -3.10
C ILE A 54 -0.87 14.67 -1.68
N LEU A 55 -1.08 13.42 -1.31
CA LEU A 55 -0.56 12.83 -0.07
C LEU A 55 0.58 11.85 -0.37
N GLU A 56 1.73 12.08 0.25
CA GLU A 56 2.81 11.09 0.29
C GLU A 56 2.53 10.05 1.37
N ILE A 57 2.40 8.79 0.97
CA ILE A 57 2.16 7.64 1.85
C ILE A 57 3.44 6.83 1.95
N SER A 58 4.25 7.18 2.96
CA SER A 58 5.44 6.46 3.33
C SER A 58 5.90 6.89 4.71
N SER A 59 6.76 6.09 5.34
CA SER A 59 7.46 6.49 6.59
C SER A 59 8.32 7.76 6.44
N LYS A 60 8.51 8.25 5.20
CA LYS A 60 9.30 9.45 4.91
C LYS A 60 8.47 10.72 4.90
N SER A 61 7.15 10.63 4.70
CA SER A 61 6.21 11.75 4.66
C SER A 61 6.42 12.78 5.78
N ASP A 62 6.13 14.04 5.49
CA ASP A 62 6.05 15.12 6.48
C ASP A 62 4.61 15.37 6.97
N VAL A 63 3.63 14.65 6.41
CA VAL A 63 2.24 14.65 6.85
C VAL A 63 2.00 13.44 7.73
N GLU A 64 1.52 13.65 8.97
CA GLU A 64 1.26 12.57 9.93
C GLU A 64 0.36 11.48 9.35
N LEU A 65 -0.71 11.87 8.65
CA LEU A 65 -1.59 10.92 7.94
C LEU A 65 -0.82 10.01 6.99
N GLY A 66 0.11 10.57 6.21
CA GLY A 66 0.93 9.81 5.26
C GLY A 66 1.89 8.84 5.95
N ILE A 67 2.39 9.19 7.13
CA ILE A 67 3.21 8.32 7.97
C ILE A 67 2.35 7.19 8.55
N SER A 68 1.18 7.51 9.11
CA SER A 68 0.26 6.52 9.71
C SER A 68 -0.25 5.52 8.68
N LEU A 69 -0.48 5.96 7.44
CA LEU A 69 -0.93 5.10 6.35
C LEU A 69 0.19 4.19 5.81
N SER A 70 1.47 4.43 6.10
CA SER A 70 2.50 3.53 5.60
C SER A 70 2.31 2.11 6.15
N ALA A 71 2.53 1.07 5.35
CA ALA A 71 2.33 -0.34 5.72
C ALA A 71 3.11 -0.78 6.96
N PHE A 72 4.18 -0.04 7.30
CA PHE A 72 4.97 -0.26 8.51
C PHE A 72 4.26 0.26 9.78
N ASN A 73 3.31 1.18 9.64
CA ASN A 73 2.59 1.83 10.74
C ASN A 73 1.09 1.55 10.73
N LEU A 74 0.50 1.34 9.55
CA LEU A 74 -0.92 1.07 9.39
C LEU A 74 -1.26 -0.27 10.04
N LEU A 75 -2.15 -0.23 11.02
CA LEU A 75 -2.56 -1.42 11.77
C LEU A 75 -3.76 -2.11 11.11
N TYR A 76 -3.64 -3.42 10.96
CA TYR A 76 -4.73 -4.35 10.72
C TYR A 76 -5.23 -4.88 12.07
N PHE A 77 -6.55 -4.87 12.29
CA PHE A 77 -7.15 -5.30 13.55
C PHE A 77 -7.62 -6.75 13.44
N LEU A 78 -6.96 -7.61 14.21
CA LEU A 78 -7.39 -8.98 14.50
C LEU A 78 -8.26 -8.97 15.77
N GLU A 79 -8.88 -10.11 16.10
CA GLU A 79 -9.77 -10.25 17.27
C GLU A 79 -9.08 -9.79 18.57
N ASP A 80 -7.83 -10.22 18.80
CA ASP A 80 -7.12 -9.99 20.07
C ASP A 80 -5.95 -9.00 19.96
N THR A 81 -5.61 -8.51 18.76
CA THR A 81 -4.41 -7.71 18.57
C THR A 81 -4.47 -6.83 17.32
N ALA A 82 -3.60 -5.83 17.26
CA ALA A 82 -3.41 -4.97 16.11
C ALA A 82 -1.98 -5.16 15.57
N VAL A 83 -1.87 -5.46 14.28
CA VAL A 83 -0.61 -5.85 13.63
C VAL A 83 -0.35 -4.93 12.44
N PRO A 84 0.88 -4.43 12.22
CA PRO A 84 1.18 -3.67 11.02
C PRO A 84 0.88 -4.45 9.74
N VAL A 85 0.30 -3.80 8.74
CA VAL A 85 -0.04 -4.41 7.44
C VAL A 85 1.16 -5.05 6.77
N GLU A 86 2.36 -4.50 6.92
CA GLU A 86 3.59 -5.14 6.45
C GLU A 86 3.77 -6.54 7.07
N CYS A 87 3.57 -6.70 8.38
CA CYS A 87 3.75 -7.98 9.04
C CYS A 87 2.68 -8.99 8.58
N ILE A 88 1.42 -8.55 8.41
CA ILE A 88 0.36 -9.38 7.80
C ILE A 88 0.74 -9.83 6.39
N PHE A 89 1.22 -8.90 5.56
CA PHE A 89 1.61 -9.20 4.19
C PHE A 89 2.75 -10.22 4.11
N GLN A 90 3.72 -10.15 5.03
CA GLN A 90 4.84 -11.09 5.03
C GLN A 90 4.46 -12.45 5.62
N CYS A 91 3.69 -12.50 6.71
CA CYS A 91 3.31 -13.76 7.35
C CYS A 91 2.39 -14.62 6.47
N ALA A 92 1.53 -13.97 5.69
CA ALA A 92 0.57 -14.63 4.81
C ALA A 92 1.20 -15.27 3.56
N LYS A 93 2.48 -15.06 3.28
CA LYS A 93 3.11 -15.59 2.06
C LYS A 93 3.26 -17.10 2.11
N VAL A 94 2.85 -17.75 1.03
CA VAL A 94 3.03 -19.19 0.81
C VAL A 94 4.00 -19.40 -0.35
N PHE A 95 5.01 -20.23 -0.12
CA PHE A 95 6.06 -20.56 -1.07
C PHE A 95 6.05 -22.07 -1.39
N GLU A 96 6.74 -22.46 -2.46
CA GLU A 96 6.88 -23.87 -2.88
C GLU A 96 7.34 -24.80 -1.74
N GLN A 97 8.18 -24.30 -0.82
CA GLN A 97 8.81 -25.10 0.24
C GLN A 97 8.46 -24.62 1.65
N GLY A 98 7.38 -23.85 1.82
CA GLY A 98 6.92 -23.46 3.15
C GLY A 98 5.97 -22.27 3.19
N GLY A 99 5.56 -21.91 4.40
CA GLY A 99 4.56 -20.88 4.64
C GLY A 99 3.13 -21.46 4.73
N PRO A 100 2.14 -20.67 5.18
CA PRO A 100 2.30 -19.33 5.73
C PRO A 100 3.14 -19.33 7.02
N PHE A 101 3.90 -18.26 7.24
CA PHE A 101 4.78 -18.11 8.40
C PHE A 101 4.11 -17.23 9.45
N GLU A 102 3.07 -17.77 10.09
CA GLU A 102 2.21 -17.05 11.04
C GLU A 102 2.97 -16.33 12.15
N ASP A 103 4.11 -16.86 12.58
CA ASP A 103 4.95 -16.26 13.62
C ASP A 103 5.55 -14.89 13.23
N ILE A 104 5.68 -14.60 11.93
CA ILE A 104 6.18 -13.32 11.43
C ILE A 104 5.31 -12.14 11.88
N LYS A 105 4.02 -12.37 12.18
CA LYS A 105 3.11 -11.30 12.61
C LYS A 105 3.48 -10.66 13.95
N TYR A 106 4.27 -11.36 14.77
CA TYR A 106 4.73 -10.88 16.08
C TYR A 106 6.06 -10.12 16.02
N LEU A 107 6.66 -9.97 14.84
CA LEU A 107 7.90 -9.25 14.63
C LEU A 107 7.65 -7.75 14.36
N SER A 108 8.70 -6.93 14.44
CA SER A 108 8.62 -5.59 13.89
C SER A 108 8.52 -5.63 12.35
N PRO A 109 7.90 -4.63 11.69
CA PRO A 109 7.80 -4.57 10.22
C PRO A 109 9.13 -4.75 9.50
N LYS A 110 10.21 -4.24 10.09
CA LYS A 110 11.55 -4.32 9.52
C LYS A 110 12.11 -5.74 9.59
N GLU A 111 11.86 -6.46 10.69
CA GLU A 111 12.25 -7.86 10.86
C GLU A 111 11.39 -8.76 9.98
N ALA A 112 10.07 -8.57 9.98
CA ALA A 112 9.13 -9.29 9.12
C ALA A 112 9.53 -9.22 7.64
N LYS A 113 9.81 -8.01 7.14
CA LYS A 113 10.27 -7.80 5.74
C LYS A 113 11.61 -8.46 5.42
N ARG A 114 12.43 -8.73 6.42
CA ARG A 114 13.80 -9.26 6.28
C ARG A 114 13.92 -10.72 6.63
N ASP A 115 12.84 -11.38 7.05
CA ASP A 115 12.83 -12.78 7.43
C ASP A 115 13.45 -13.64 6.29
N ASP A 116 14.43 -14.45 6.64
CA ASP A 116 15.24 -15.19 5.66
C ASP A 116 14.41 -16.26 4.93
N ARG A 117 13.35 -16.79 5.58
CA ARG A 117 12.46 -17.79 4.97
C ARG A 117 11.77 -17.25 3.71
N LEU A 118 11.52 -15.94 3.66
CA LEU A 118 10.93 -15.28 2.49
C LEU A 118 11.81 -15.32 1.23
N LYS A 119 13.09 -15.71 1.36
CA LYS A 119 14.04 -15.84 0.25
C LYS A 119 14.53 -17.27 0.06
N SER A 120 14.54 -18.08 1.13
CA SER A 120 15.05 -19.44 1.09
C SER A 120 13.99 -20.51 0.80
N SER A 121 12.69 -20.17 0.83
CA SER A 121 11.59 -21.14 0.68
C SER A 121 11.09 -21.36 -0.75
N GLY A 122 11.87 -20.96 -1.76
CA GLY A 122 11.52 -21.15 -3.18
C GLY A 122 10.68 -20.00 -3.75
N ASN A 123 9.96 -20.26 -4.84
CA ASN A 123 9.09 -19.25 -5.44
C ASN A 123 7.85 -19.01 -4.59
N LEU A 124 7.36 -17.77 -4.57
CA LEU A 124 6.05 -17.45 -4.00
C LEU A 124 4.97 -18.10 -4.89
N ILE A 125 4.00 -18.79 -4.29
CA ILE A 125 2.91 -19.49 -5.00
C ILE A 125 1.52 -18.94 -4.65
N GLY A 126 1.40 -18.16 -3.58
CA GLY A 126 0.15 -17.54 -3.18
C GLY A 126 0.24 -16.87 -1.81
N PHE A 127 -0.92 -16.55 -1.25
CA PHE A 127 -1.05 -16.09 0.11
C PHE A 127 -2.14 -16.88 0.85
N GLU A 128 -1.97 -17.08 2.15
CA GLU A 128 -2.98 -17.67 3.01
C GLU A 128 -3.08 -16.82 4.28
N PHE A 129 -4.29 -16.37 4.60
CA PHE A 129 -4.54 -15.52 5.76
C PHE A 129 -5.98 -15.68 6.24
N GLU A 130 -6.16 -15.87 7.56
CA GLU A 130 -7.49 -16.06 8.20
C GLU A 130 -8.36 -17.14 7.50
N GLY A 131 -7.72 -18.22 7.03
CA GLY A 131 -8.39 -19.33 6.33
C GLY A 131 -8.80 -19.04 4.88
N LEU A 132 -8.37 -17.91 4.31
CA LEU A 132 -8.58 -17.55 2.91
C LEU A 132 -7.29 -17.73 2.11
N SER A 133 -7.39 -18.39 0.96
CA SER A 133 -6.26 -18.61 0.04
C SER A 133 -6.36 -17.67 -1.16
N TRP A 134 -5.32 -16.90 -1.42
CA TRP A 134 -5.21 -15.95 -2.53
C TRP A 134 -4.19 -16.41 -3.57
N GLU A 135 -4.62 -16.40 -4.83
CA GLU A 135 -3.72 -16.62 -5.96
C GLU A 135 -2.79 -15.42 -6.18
N LEU A 136 -1.74 -15.61 -6.96
CA LEU A 136 -0.83 -14.53 -7.38
C LEU A 136 -1.42 -13.62 -8.46
N THR A 137 -2.57 -13.97 -9.01
CA THR A 137 -3.28 -13.18 -10.02
C THR A 137 -4.71 -12.94 -9.53
N PRO A 138 -5.19 -11.68 -9.48
CA PRO A 138 -4.48 -10.45 -9.83
C PRO A 138 -3.34 -10.10 -8.86
N GLU A 139 -2.24 -9.56 -9.40
CA GLU A 139 -0.95 -9.41 -8.68
C GLU A 139 -0.99 -8.65 -7.36
N THR A 140 -1.88 -7.66 -7.24
CA THR A 140 -1.98 -6.81 -6.06
C THR A 140 -3.18 -7.12 -5.18
N ALA A 141 -4.06 -8.05 -5.60
CA ALA A 141 -5.38 -8.23 -4.99
C ALA A 141 -5.31 -8.49 -3.49
N PHE A 142 -4.47 -9.44 -3.05
CA PHE A 142 -4.29 -9.72 -1.63
C PHE A 142 -3.77 -8.51 -0.85
N TYR A 143 -2.76 -7.82 -1.39
CA TYR A 143 -2.17 -6.66 -0.73
C TYR A 143 -3.16 -5.50 -0.61
N ASP A 144 -3.89 -5.21 -1.69
CA ASP A 144 -4.94 -4.20 -1.66
C ASP A 144 -6.02 -4.58 -0.64
N TRP A 145 -6.45 -5.84 -0.61
CA TRP A 145 -7.50 -6.29 0.30
C TRP A 145 -7.11 -6.07 1.77
N ILE A 146 -5.95 -6.56 2.22
CA ILE A 146 -5.52 -6.38 3.62
C ILE A 146 -5.34 -4.89 3.96
N TYR A 147 -4.84 -4.10 3.02
CA TYR A 147 -4.54 -2.70 3.25
C TYR A 147 -5.83 -1.85 3.32
N ILE A 148 -6.77 -2.09 2.41
CA ILE A 148 -8.08 -1.43 2.38
C ILE A 148 -8.92 -1.86 3.57
N ASN A 149 -8.89 -3.15 3.95
CA ASN A 149 -9.55 -3.64 5.15
C ASN A 149 -9.00 -2.96 6.42
N ALA A 150 -7.67 -2.86 6.56
CA ALA A 150 -7.05 -2.15 7.68
C ALA A 150 -7.56 -0.70 7.80
N ILE A 151 -7.60 0.06 6.70
CA ILE A 151 -8.05 1.46 6.74
C ILE A 151 -9.56 1.56 6.95
N SER A 152 -10.37 0.64 6.40
CA SER A 152 -11.84 0.71 6.48
C SER A 152 -12.35 0.66 7.92
N LYS A 153 -11.59 0.05 8.83
CA LYS A 153 -11.88 0.00 10.27
C LYS A 153 -11.45 1.25 11.05
N GLN A 154 -10.81 2.23 10.41
CA GLN A 154 -10.24 3.40 11.05
C GLN A 154 -10.90 4.69 10.54
N TYR A 155 -12.06 5.04 11.10
CA TYR A 155 -12.90 6.16 10.66
C TYR A 155 -12.14 7.50 10.59
N ASP A 156 -11.24 7.77 11.53
CA ASP A 156 -10.44 9.01 11.54
C ASP A 156 -9.49 9.12 10.34
N LEU A 157 -8.91 8.00 9.89
CA LEU A 157 -8.06 7.97 8.70
C LEU A 157 -8.91 8.23 7.45
N LEU A 158 -10.05 7.53 7.33
CA LEU A 158 -11.00 7.74 6.23
C LEU A 158 -11.48 9.19 6.12
N LYS A 159 -11.80 9.82 7.25
CA LYS A 159 -12.24 11.22 7.29
C LYS A 159 -11.14 12.16 6.79
N LYS A 160 -9.89 11.96 7.20
CA LYS A 160 -8.77 12.79 6.76
C LYS A 160 -8.43 12.58 5.28
N LEU A 161 -8.59 11.36 4.76
CA LEU A 161 -8.35 11.02 3.35
C LEU A 161 -9.24 11.78 2.37
N LYS A 162 -10.44 12.22 2.80
CA LYS A 162 -11.35 13.03 1.96
C LYS A 162 -10.72 14.32 1.44
N ASN A 163 -9.70 14.84 2.12
CA ASN A 163 -9.02 16.09 1.76
C ASN A 163 -7.96 15.91 0.65
N TYR A 164 -7.69 14.69 0.20
CA TYR A 164 -6.63 14.39 -0.77
C TYR A 164 -7.20 13.73 -2.01
N SER A 165 -6.79 14.17 -3.20
CA SER A 165 -7.24 13.65 -4.51
C SER A 165 -6.21 12.77 -5.20
N ALA A 166 -4.97 12.76 -4.74
CA ALA A 166 -3.90 11.97 -5.33
C ALA A 166 -2.91 11.47 -4.28
N PHE A 167 -2.20 10.39 -4.62
CA PHE A 167 -1.39 9.63 -3.69
C PHE A 167 -0.05 9.25 -4.33
N THR A 168 1.03 9.40 -3.56
CA THR A 168 2.39 9.01 -3.97
C THR A 168 3.04 8.12 -2.93
N ASP A 169 3.99 7.30 -3.38
CA ASP A 169 4.89 6.53 -2.54
C ASP A 169 6.29 6.66 -3.15
N ILE A 170 7.15 7.46 -2.53
CA ILE A 170 8.49 7.77 -3.06
C ILE A 170 9.42 6.55 -3.06
N GLU A 171 9.16 5.58 -2.18
CA GLU A 171 9.93 4.35 -2.05
C GLU A 171 9.48 3.29 -3.05
N PHE A 172 8.27 3.41 -3.61
CA PHE A 172 7.77 2.50 -4.62
C PHE A 172 8.57 2.59 -5.92
N ASN A 173 9.08 1.45 -6.39
CA ASN A 173 9.70 1.31 -7.69
C ASN A 173 8.89 0.33 -8.54
N PRO A 174 8.13 0.80 -9.56
CA PRO A 174 7.26 -0.06 -10.36
C PRO A 174 8.01 -1.11 -11.18
N VAL A 175 9.33 -0.96 -11.38
CA VAL A 175 10.16 -1.97 -12.06
C VAL A 175 10.46 -3.16 -11.15
N ARG A 176 10.46 -2.96 -9.83
CA ARG A 176 10.90 -3.97 -8.85
C ARG A 176 9.77 -4.45 -7.94
N GLN A 177 8.68 -3.70 -7.86
CA GLN A 177 7.61 -3.91 -6.90
C GLN A 177 6.27 -3.84 -7.63
N LYS A 178 5.37 -4.76 -7.25
CA LYS A 178 3.99 -4.81 -7.74
C LYS A 178 3.04 -4.07 -6.80
N ASN A 179 3.20 -4.33 -5.50
CA ASN A 179 2.37 -3.76 -4.44
C ASN A 179 2.79 -2.33 -4.08
N CYS A 180 1.81 -1.43 -3.99
CA CYS A 180 2.04 -0.01 -3.69
C CYS A 180 0.95 0.54 -2.76
N GLN A 181 1.39 1.13 -1.65
CA GLN A 181 0.55 1.73 -0.61
C GLN A 181 -0.34 2.85 -1.18
N ALA A 182 0.27 3.73 -1.99
CA ALA A 182 -0.44 4.83 -2.63
C ALA A 182 -1.52 4.36 -3.63
N ARG A 183 -1.26 3.27 -4.35
CA ARG A 183 -2.25 2.63 -5.23
C ARG A 183 -3.42 2.09 -4.42
N SER A 184 -3.17 1.37 -3.32
CA SER A 184 -4.23 0.80 -2.48
C SER A 184 -5.09 1.90 -1.84
N VAL A 185 -4.52 3.05 -1.47
CA VAL A 185 -5.33 4.21 -0.99
C VAL A 185 -6.17 4.83 -2.10
N ALA A 186 -5.62 4.98 -3.33
CA ALA A 186 -6.41 5.43 -4.46
C ALA A 186 -7.58 4.48 -4.76
N PHE A 187 -7.34 3.16 -4.62
CA PHE A 187 -8.36 2.15 -4.84
C PHE A 187 -9.45 2.20 -3.75
N LEU A 188 -9.07 2.26 -2.47
CA LEU A 188 -9.99 2.52 -1.35
C LEU A 188 -10.87 3.73 -1.64
N LYS A 189 -10.28 4.85 -2.07
CA LYS A 189 -11.02 6.07 -2.32
C LYS A 189 -12.01 5.92 -3.48
N THR A 190 -11.65 5.18 -4.54
CA THR A 190 -12.63 4.91 -5.62
C THR A 190 -13.79 4.04 -5.12
N LEU A 191 -13.52 3.03 -4.28
CA LEU A 191 -14.58 2.20 -3.67
C LEU A 191 -15.51 3.03 -2.75
N MET A 192 -14.95 3.99 -2.01
CA MET A 192 -15.72 4.92 -1.17
C MET A 192 -16.61 5.84 -2.01
N GLU A 193 -16.07 6.43 -3.08
CA GLU A 193 -16.80 7.35 -3.97
C GLU A 193 -17.93 6.65 -4.72
N ARG A 194 -17.78 5.35 -5.01
CA ARG A 194 -18.83 4.51 -5.61
C ARG A 194 -19.83 3.95 -4.59
N GLY A 195 -19.56 4.09 -3.29
CA GLY A 195 -20.37 3.47 -2.24
C GLY A 195 -20.31 1.93 -2.23
N THR A 196 -19.25 1.33 -2.79
CA THR A 196 -19.10 -0.14 -2.89
C THR A 196 -18.14 -0.74 -1.87
N LEU A 197 -17.41 0.08 -1.11
CA LEU A 197 -16.39 -0.36 -0.14
C LEU A 197 -16.85 -1.52 0.75
N ASP A 198 -17.99 -1.36 1.42
CA ASP A 198 -18.49 -2.37 2.36
C ASP A 198 -18.83 -3.69 1.66
N ASN A 199 -19.33 -3.64 0.42
CA ASN A 199 -19.65 -4.84 -0.35
C ASN A 199 -18.39 -5.53 -0.86
N SER A 200 -17.40 -4.76 -1.33
CA SER A 200 -16.12 -5.30 -1.84
C SER A 200 -15.32 -6.01 -0.75
N LEU A 201 -15.44 -5.61 0.51
CA LEU A 201 -14.70 -6.23 1.61
C LEU A 201 -15.42 -7.42 2.28
N LYS A 202 -16.61 -7.82 1.82
CA LYS A 202 -17.38 -8.92 2.45
C LYS A 202 -16.70 -10.28 2.31
N THR A 203 -16.17 -10.57 1.14
CA THR A 203 -15.53 -11.86 0.82
C THR A 203 -14.39 -11.63 -0.15
N GLN A 204 -13.46 -12.58 -0.22
CA GLN A 204 -12.41 -12.58 -1.22
C GLN A 204 -12.98 -12.51 -2.65
N SER A 205 -14.06 -13.24 -2.95
CA SER A 205 -14.66 -13.26 -4.29
C SER A 205 -15.41 -11.98 -4.66
N ALA A 206 -15.81 -11.18 -3.67
CA ALA A 206 -16.48 -9.90 -3.90
C ALA A 206 -15.51 -8.74 -4.12
N PHE A 207 -14.23 -8.94 -3.77
CA PHE A 207 -13.15 -7.96 -3.90
C PHE A 207 -12.53 -8.02 -5.30
#